data_AF-A0A2E6M196-F1
#
_entry.id   AF-A0A2E6M196-F1
#
_cell.length_a   1.000
_cell.length_b   1.000
_cell.length_c   1.000
_cell.angle_alpha   90.00
_cell.angle_beta   90.00
_cell.angle_gamma   90.00
#
_symmetry.space_group_name_H-M   'P 1'
#
loop_
_entity.id
_entity.type
_entity.pdbx_description
1 polymer ?
#
loop_
_entity_poly.entity_id
_entity_poly.type
_entity_poly.pdbx_seq_one_letter_code
_entity_poly.pdbx_strand_id
1 'polypeptide(L)'
;MPTTMPCRLHRLSTKESIPMMILDSRQLYPMTGGIQLNTHRGTALESAPLTLPRPSKLTFELKTKYARFVPAVKEGEEIQAGQIIARHIQRLNKLVIRSHFAGRVMKVAPDTIQLETLEQSPQTAQALKQAQSLQELSNMIADAGILGLGGAEFPTFAKLGKYIQTLIINGIECEPMLTADACLMTHYADQLLPGIEALKQHLPLSKIIIAVESDKPLAVERLKQALHDQDVQLAVIPTQYPAGGSRQLFEQLYGYRLGAQERLKDRHIMSINIQTLHAIGQALAGKPMTQRLVTLAGTALLMPANYWIPLGTPIKHLLNTLNITQDVEIIRGGPLMGVQSTPTDTIQAGTSAVLFNLPQAQQQEKPCIECGDCLAPCPEALLPQTFVHYTQDKPTGSPEADEALTALNINACIECGLCDLVCPSHIPMSKQFAQAKKRIAEATEKHQRAEAARLKYEARQARLAQPKKANPMPVKAATARPRPAVARRTQSPATKFKSALAKAQRLAREAQAALAQAEKKQLDEETLQMYRDRVAQMQAKAEKAQADYAAAQAKE
;
A
#
# COMPACT_ATOMS: atom_id res chain seq x y z
N MET A 1 -18.82 -74.89 6.53
CA MET A 1 -18.40 -73.71 7.32
C MET A 1 -17.20 -73.07 6.62
N PRO A 2 -17.33 -71.87 6.05
CA PRO A 2 -16.18 -71.05 5.71
C PRO A 2 -16.04 -69.91 6.73
N THR A 3 -14.85 -69.84 7.31
CA THR A 3 -14.42 -68.91 8.35
C THR A 3 -14.11 -67.52 7.79
N THR A 4 -14.40 -66.54 8.64
CA THR A 4 -14.44 -65.08 8.47
C THR A 4 -13.10 -64.42 8.12
N MET A 5 -13.15 -63.45 7.19
CA MET A 5 -12.12 -62.40 7.02
C MET A 5 -12.16 -61.38 8.18
N PRO A 6 -11.01 -60.75 8.52
CA PRO A 6 -11.02 -59.42 9.11
C PRO A 6 -10.34 -58.36 8.24
N CYS A 7 -10.93 -57.16 8.32
CA CYS A 7 -10.64 -55.91 7.63
C CYS A 7 -9.19 -55.42 7.68
N ARG A 8 -8.76 -54.79 6.57
CA ARG A 8 -7.61 -53.87 6.51
C ARG A 8 -7.95 -52.57 7.24
N LEU A 9 -7.26 -52.30 8.35
CA LEU A 9 -7.18 -50.97 8.95
C LEU A 9 -6.06 -50.16 8.28
N HIS A 10 -6.40 -48.92 7.93
CA HIS A 10 -5.51 -47.89 7.41
C HIS A 10 -4.27 -47.71 8.30
N ARG A 11 -3.08 -47.78 7.70
CA ARG A 11 -1.86 -47.21 8.30
C ARG A 11 -2.01 -45.69 8.32
N LEU A 12 -2.16 -45.14 9.52
CA LEU A 12 -1.87 -43.75 9.81
C LEU A 12 -0.38 -43.52 9.51
N SER A 13 -0.11 -42.75 8.45
CA SER A 13 1.22 -42.21 8.16
C SER A 13 1.54 -41.16 9.21
N THR A 14 2.37 -41.52 10.18
CA THR A 14 3.06 -40.55 11.05
C THR A 14 3.91 -39.65 10.16
N LYS A 15 3.48 -38.40 9.93
CA LYS A 15 4.33 -37.38 9.33
C LYS A 15 5.52 -37.19 10.26
N GLU A 16 6.71 -37.60 9.82
CA GLU A 16 7.96 -37.18 10.47
C GLU A 16 8.01 -35.65 10.41
N SER A 17 8.06 -35.01 11.58
CA SER A 17 8.19 -33.56 11.73
C SER A 17 9.54 -33.13 11.16
N ILE A 18 9.52 -32.37 10.05
CA ILE A 18 10.74 -31.77 9.51
C ILE A 18 11.15 -30.64 10.48
N PRO A 19 12.35 -30.68 11.08
CA PRO A 19 12.77 -29.63 12.00
C PRO A 19 12.87 -28.29 11.26
N MET A 20 12.34 -27.23 11.88
CA MET A 20 12.37 -25.88 11.30
C MET A 20 13.80 -25.45 10.95
N MET A 21 14.02 -25.05 9.69
CA MET A 21 15.34 -24.59 9.23
C MET A 21 15.60 -23.16 9.73
N ILE A 22 16.71 -22.97 10.44
CA ILE A 22 17.15 -21.65 10.91
C ILE A 22 18.33 -21.19 10.07
N LEU A 23 18.18 -20.05 9.40
CA LEU A 23 19.27 -19.36 8.72
C LEU A 23 19.95 -18.43 9.74
N ASP A 24 21.18 -18.76 10.11
CA ASP A 24 22.00 -17.95 11.00
C ASP A 24 23.03 -17.11 10.23
N SER A 25 23.87 -16.35 10.95
CA SER A 25 24.88 -15.47 10.36
C SER A 25 25.90 -16.18 9.46
N ARG A 26 26.05 -17.51 9.53
CA ARG A 26 26.95 -18.27 8.65
C ARG A 26 26.31 -18.62 7.30
N GLN A 27 24.99 -18.59 7.23
CA GLN A 27 24.20 -18.88 6.03
C GLN A 27 23.68 -17.60 5.35
N LEU A 28 23.83 -16.46 6.01
CA LEU A 28 23.48 -15.14 5.50
C LEU A 28 24.70 -14.45 4.87
N TYR A 29 24.41 -13.51 3.98
CA TYR A 29 25.40 -12.69 3.32
C TYR A 29 25.50 -11.31 4.00
N PRO A 30 26.67 -10.65 3.93
CA PRO A 30 26.79 -9.28 4.38
C PRO A 30 25.95 -8.34 3.52
N MET A 31 25.41 -7.30 4.14
CA MET A 31 24.73 -6.20 3.45
C MET A 31 25.76 -5.15 3.03
N THR A 32 25.53 -4.49 1.90
CA THR A 32 26.29 -3.28 1.54
C THR A 32 25.96 -2.13 2.50
N GLY A 33 26.99 -1.46 3.02
CA GLY A 33 26.84 -0.28 3.88
C GLY A 33 26.05 -0.57 5.16
N GLY A 34 25.35 0.43 5.69
CA GLY A 34 24.58 0.34 6.93
C GLY A 34 25.41 0.49 8.21
N ILE A 35 24.73 0.77 9.32
CA ILE A 35 25.36 0.94 10.65
C ILE A 35 24.55 0.19 11.71
N GLN A 36 25.24 -0.39 12.68
CA GLN A 36 24.59 -0.91 13.88
C GLN A 36 24.15 0.25 14.78
N LEU A 37 22.85 0.45 14.92
CA LEU A 37 22.27 1.44 15.81
C LEU A 37 21.98 0.80 17.17
N ASN A 38 22.03 1.60 18.24
CA ASN A 38 21.57 1.14 19.55
C ASN A 38 20.03 1.14 19.57
N THR A 39 19.44 -0.02 19.33
CA THR A 39 17.99 -0.22 19.19
C THR A 39 17.26 -0.34 20.54
N HIS A 40 17.96 -0.63 21.65
CA HIS A 40 17.32 -1.05 22.91
C HIS A 40 17.09 0.05 23.96
N ARG A 41 17.72 1.22 23.82
CA ARG A 41 17.64 2.24 24.86
C ARG A 41 16.22 2.82 24.93
N GLY A 42 15.54 2.64 26.07
CA GLY A 42 14.19 3.15 26.31
C GLY A 42 13.12 2.51 25.42
N THR A 43 13.10 1.17 25.35
CA THR A 43 12.16 0.43 24.48
C THR A 43 11.16 -0.42 25.25
N ALA A 44 10.06 -0.77 24.59
CA ALA A 44 8.95 -1.57 25.12
C ALA A 44 9.02 -3.06 24.71
N LEU A 45 10.22 -3.57 24.46
CA LEU A 45 10.47 -4.80 23.70
C LEU A 45 9.74 -6.04 24.24
N GLU A 46 9.61 -6.16 25.56
CA GLU A 46 9.13 -7.37 26.24
C GLU A 46 7.67 -7.26 26.71
N SER A 47 7.12 -6.05 26.78
CA SER A 47 5.78 -5.83 27.31
C SER A 47 4.71 -6.30 26.34
N ALA A 48 3.68 -6.96 26.87
CA ALA A 48 2.45 -7.22 26.12
C ALA A 48 1.84 -5.89 25.66
N PRO A 49 1.21 -5.84 24.47
CA PRO A 49 0.68 -4.58 24.00
C PRO A 49 -0.56 -4.18 24.79
N LEU A 50 -0.71 -2.88 24.94
CA LEU A 50 -1.80 -2.26 25.67
C LEU A 50 -2.90 -1.80 24.70
N THR A 51 -4.04 -1.44 25.26
CA THR A 51 -5.13 -0.77 24.53
C THR A 51 -5.33 0.62 25.10
N LEU A 52 -5.71 1.57 24.25
CA LEU A 52 -6.04 2.93 24.69
C LEU A 52 -7.53 3.05 25.04
N PRO A 53 -7.91 4.01 25.89
CA PRO A 53 -9.29 4.44 25.99
C PRO A 53 -9.84 4.85 24.63
N ARG A 54 -11.14 4.64 24.43
CA ARG A 54 -11.82 4.97 23.17
C ARG A 54 -11.62 6.46 22.83
N PRO A 55 -11.09 6.80 21.63
CA PRO A 55 -11.03 8.19 21.17
C PRO A 55 -12.43 8.69 20.85
N SER A 56 -12.79 9.88 21.34
CA SER A 56 -14.10 10.50 21.05
C SER A 56 -14.27 10.89 19.58
N LYS A 57 -13.15 11.11 18.86
CA LYS A 57 -13.14 11.45 17.45
C LYS A 57 -12.12 10.63 16.67
N LEU A 58 -12.46 10.27 15.45
CA LEU A 58 -11.55 9.68 14.47
C LEU A 58 -11.49 10.57 13.23
N THR A 59 -10.32 10.68 12.60
CA THR A 59 -10.14 11.35 11.31
C THR A 59 -9.35 10.44 10.38
N PHE A 60 -9.94 10.05 9.25
CA PHE A 60 -9.34 9.18 8.25
C PHE A 60 -8.84 10.00 7.08
N GLU A 61 -7.61 9.74 6.65
CA GLU A 61 -7.04 10.30 5.42
C GLU A 61 -7.48 9.43 4.23
N LEU A 62 -7.93 10.07 3.15
CA LEU A 62 -8.41 9.40 1.93
C LEU A 62 -7.34 9.32 0.84
N LYS A 63 -6.08 9.57 1.21
CA LYS A 63 -4.93 9.56 0.32
C LYS A 63 -3.75 8.93 1.03
N THR A 64 -3.16 7.92 0.39
CA THR A 64 -1.81 7.44 0.69
C THR A 64 -0.90 7.65 -0.52
N LYS A 65 0.35 7.22 -0.41
CA LYS A 65 1.30 7.20 -1.55
C LYS A 65 0.79 6.36 -2.73
N TYR A 66 0.09 5.27 -2.46
CA TYR A 66 -0.31 4.28 -3.48
C TYR A 66 -1.82 4.13 -3.69
N ALA A 67 -2.64 4.72 -2.82
CA ALA A 67 -4.09 4.57 -2.87
C ALA A 67 -4.78 5.93 -2.72
N ARG A 68 -5.89 6.09 -3.44
CA ARG A 68 -6.81 7.22 -3.29
C ARG A 68 -8.21 6.71 -3.07
N PHE A 69 -8.92 7.29 -2.13
CA PHE A 69 -10.25 6.87 -1.73
C PHE A 69 -11.28 7.98 -1.97
N VAL A 70 -12.51 7.56 -2.21
CA VAL A 70 -13.70 8.41 -2.18
C VAL A 70 -14.58 7.98 -1.01
N PRO A 71 -15.23 8.94 -0.32
CA PRO A 71 -16.18 8.65 0.74
C PRO A 71 -17.29 7.71 0.26
N ALA A 72 -17.64 6.74 1.11
CA ALA A 72 -18.78 5.84 0.93
C ALA A 72 -19.96 6.18 1.86
N VAL A 73 -19.80 7.24 2.65
CA VAL A 73 -20.75 7.73 3.67
C VAL A 73 -20.99 9.22 3.49
N LYS A 74 -22.05 9.75 4.12
CA LYS A 74 -22.43 11.18 4.06
C LYS A 74 -22.34 11.84 5.43
N GLU A 75 -22.17 13.16 5.47
CA GLU A 75 -22.27 13.93 6.71
C GLU A 75 -23.62 13.70 7.39
N GLY A 76 -23.59 13.52 8.72
CA GLY A 76 -24.76 13.19 9.54
C GLY A 76 -25.15 11.72 9.57
N GLU A 77 -24.57 10.86 8.72
CA GLU A 77 -24.83 9.42 8.71
C GLU A 77 -24.28 8.76 9.98
N GLU A 78 -25.04 7.82 10.56
CA GLU A 78 -24.54 6.94 11.61
C GLU A 78 -24.02 5.65 10.98
N ILE A 79 -22.85 5.21 11.43
CA ILE A 79 -22.17 4.03 10.93
C ILE A 79 -21.96 3.01 12.04
N GLN A 80 -21.95 1.73 11.66
CA GLN A 80 -21.64 0.63 12.57
C GLN A 80 -20.12 0.37 12.64
N ALA A 81 -19.69 -0.28 13.72
CA ALA A 81 -18.32 -0.77 13.84
C ALA A 81 -17.98 -1.72 12.69
N GLY A 82 -16.81 -1.56 12.08
CA GLY A 82 -16.38 -2.33 10.91
C GLY A 82 -17.01 -1.89 9.58
N GLN A 83 -17.92 -0.92 9.57
CA GLN A 83 -18.55 -0.44 8.33
C GLN A 83 -17.53 0.22 7.40
N ILE A 84 -17.72 0.02 6.09
CA ILE A 84 -16.95 0.67 5.04
C ILE A 84 -17.30 2.16 5.00
N ILE A 85 -16.30 3.02 5.17
CA ILE A 85 -16.46 4.48 5.14
C ILE A 85 -15.87 5.12 3.88
N ALA A 86 -14.95 4.44 3.20
CA ALA A 86 -14.38 4.92 1.94
C ALA A 86 -14.00 3.76 1.02
N ARG A 87 -14.00 4.01 -0.30
CA ARG A 87 -13.65 3.03 -1.34
C ARG A 87 -12.63 3.63 -2.30
N HIS A 88 -11.74 2.81 -2.82
CA HIS A 88 -10.71 3.26 -3.76
C HIS A 88 -11.30 3.81 -5.08
N ILE A 89 -10.69 4.86 -5.66
CA ILE A 89 -11.20 5.61 -6.83
C ILE A 89 -11.11 4.83 -8.16
N GLN A 90 -10.02 4.11 -8.38
CA GLN A 90 -9.78 3.39 -9.64
C GLN A 90 -10.39 1.99 -9.60
N ARG A 91 -10.39 1.31 -10.77
CA ARG A 91 -10.82 -0.08 -11.08
C ARG A 91 -10.48 -1.17 -10.04
N LEU A 92 -9.63 -0.85 -9.07
CA LEU A 92 -9.41 -1.54 -7.79
C LEU A 92 -10.56 -1.28 -6.78
N ASN A 93 -11.83 -1.30 -7.22
CA ASN A 93 -13.05 -1.04 -6.41
C ASN A 93 -13.22 -1.93 -5.15
N LYS A 94 -12.23 -2.76 -4.85
CA LYS A 94 -12.21 -3.76 -3.79
C LYS A 94 -11.49 -3.26 -2.54
N LEU A 95 -10.56 -2.30 -2.65
CA LEU A 95 -9.87 -1.74 -1.47
C LEU A 95 -10.74 -0.70 -0.78
N VAL A 96 -10.84 -0.80 0.54
CA VAL A 96 -11.71 0.02 1.37
C VAL A 96 -11.02 0.54 2.63
N ILE A 97 -11.62 1.56 3.25
CA ILE A 97 -11.33 1.97 4.63
C ILE A 97 -12.55 1.63 5.47
N ARG A 98 -12.33 1.06 6.65
CA ARG A 98 -13.37 0.70 7.61
C ARG A 98 -13.13 1.38 8.95
N SER A 99 -14.20 1.74 9.65
CA SER A 99 -14.11 2.31 11.01
C SER A 99 -13.98 1.22 12.06
N HIS A 100 -13.15 1.43 13.08
CA HIS A 100 -13.06 0.51 14.23
C HIS A 100 -14.31 0.57 15.12
N PHE A 101 -14.81 1.78 15.37
CA PHE A 101 -15.97 2.02 16.21
C PHE A 101 -17.21 2.36 15.38
N ALA A 102 -18.39 2.15 15.97
CA ALA A 102 -19.59 2.83 15.54
C ALA A 102 -19.43 4.34 15.77
N GLY A 103 -20.11 5.14 14.97
CA GLY A 103 -19.93 6.59 15.03
C GLY A 103 -20.91 7.37 14.20
N ARG A 104 -20.91 8.68 14.38
CA ARG A 104 -21.63 9.64 13.53
C ARG A 104 -20.63 10.37 12.65
N VAL A 105 -20.90 10.43 11.35
CA VAL A 105 -20.06 11.15 10.38
C VAL A 105 -20.24 12.65 10.60
N MET A 106 -19.20 13.31 11.07
CA MET A 106 -19.21 14.73 11.38
C MET A 106 -18.89 15.59 10.17
N LYS A 107 -17.93 15.15 9.36
CA LYS A 107 -17.47 15.91 8.19
C LYS A 107 -16.93 14.99 7.11
N VAL A 108 -17.25 15.30 5.86
CA VAL A 108 -16.74 14.61 4.67
C VAL A 108 -16.10 15.64 3.75
N ALA A 109 -14.78 15.60 3.65
CA ALA A 109 -13.99 16.43 2.74
C ALA A 109 -13.39 15.59 1.60
N PRO A 110 -12.84 16.21 0.53
CA PRO A 110 -12.24 15.46 -0.57
C PRO A 110 -11.13 14.49 -0.15
N ASP A 111 -10.35 14.87 0.86
CA ASP A 111 -9.19 14.08 1.33
C ASP A 111 -9.36 13.53 2.75
N THR A 112 -10.47 13.80 3.46
CA THR A 112 -10.66 13.34 4.85
C THR A 112 -12.11 13.00 5.21
N ILE A 113 -12.28 12.07 6.17
CA ILE A 113 -13.56 11.78 6.85
C ILE A 113 -13.35 11.94 8.35
N GLN A 114 -14.23 12.68 9.03
CA GLN A 114 -14.22 12.83 10.48
C GLN A 114 -15.44 12.16 11.09
N LEU A 115 -15.22 11.37 12.14
CA LEU A 115 -16.27 10.67 12.89
C LEU A 115 -16.22 11.09 14.35
N GLU A 116 -17.38 11.20 14.98
CA GLU A 116 -17.55 11.12 16.43
C GLU A 116 -17.88 9.68 16.79
N THR A 117 -17.15 9.09 17.74
CA THR A 117 -17.35 7.67 18.11
C THR A 117 -18.49 7.53 19.10
N LEU A 118 -19.32 6.51 18.90
CA LEU A 118 -20.45 6.17 19.77
C LEU A 118 -20.10 5.00 20.67
N GLU A 119 -20.74 4.93 21.84
CA GLU A 119 -20.67 3.78 22.74
C GLU A 119 -21.59 2.68 22.23
N GLN A 120 -21.09 1.87 21.31
CA GLN A 120 -21.74 0.64 20.88
C GLN A 120 -20.69 -0.47 20.83
N SER A 121 -21.09 -1.67 21.24
CA SER A 121 -20.22 -2.84 21.18
C SER A 121 -19.74 -3.06 19.74
N PRO A 122 -18.46 -3.42 19.51
CA PRO A 122 -18.02 -3.84 18.19
C PRO A 122 -18.91 -4.99 17.72
N GLN A 123 -19.56 -4.84 16.57
CA GLN A 123 -20.36 -5.91 16.00
C GLN A 123 -19.48 -7.12 15.74
N THR A 124 -20.00 -8.29 16.13
CA THR A 124 -19.34 -9.58 16.00
C THR A 124 -19.04 -9.84 14.53
N ALA A 125 -17.78 -10.13 14.24
CA ALA A 125 -17.32 -10.50 12.91
C ALA A 125 -18.19 -11.64 12.35
N GLN A 126 -18.80 -11.43 11.19
CA GLN A 126 -19.31 -12.54 10.39
C GLN A 126 -18.07 -13.22 9.79
N ALA A 127 -17.81 -14.47 10.17
CA ALA A 127 -16.69 -15.23 9.63
C ALA A 127 -16.77 -15.19 8.09
N LEU A 128 -15.73 -14.65 7.45
CA LEU A 128 -15.67 -14.62 6.00
C LEU A 128 -15.52 -16.07 5.52
N LYS A 129 -16.29 -16.46 4.50
CA LYS A 129 -16.15 -17.80 3.89
C LYS A 129 -14.68 -18.01 3.51
N GLN A 130 -14.14 -19.20 3.80
CA GLN A 130 -12.81 -19.58 3.34
C GLN A 130 -12.68 -19.29 1.85
N ALA A 131 -11.62 -18.59 1.47
CA ALA A 131 -11.32 -18.34 0.07
C ALA A 131 -11.04 -19.68 -0.62
N GLN A 132 -11.62 -19.89 -1.79
CA GLN A 132 -11.44 -21.08 -2.63
C GLN A 132 -10.47 -20.81 -3.79
N SER A 133 -10.13 -19.55 -4.04
CA SER A 133 -9.23 -19.15 -5.13
C SER A 133 -8.38 -17.95 -4.74
N LEU A 134 -7.24 -17.79 -5.43
CA LEU A 134 -6.35 -16.64 -5.24
C LEU A 134 -7.09 -15.31 -5.44
N GLN A 135 -8.06 -15.29 -6.38
CA GLN A 135 -8.87 -14.11 -6.63
C GLN A 135 -9.80 -13.79 -5.46
N GLU A 136 -10.38 -14.80 -4.82
CA GLU A 136 -11.21 -14.62 -3.61
C GLU A 136 -10.39 -14.16 -2.42
N LEU A 137 -9.20 -14.73 -2.20
CA LEU A 137 -8.28 -14.27 -1.16
C LEU A 137 -7.87 -12.81 -1.40
N SER A 138 -7.53 -12.45 -2.64
CA SER A 138 -7.22 -11.07 -3.02
C SER A 138 -8.40 -10.12 -2.76
N ASN A 139 -9.64 -10.54 -3.06
CA ASN A 139 -10.83 -9.74 -2.78
C ASN A 139 -11.05 -9.56 -1.28
N MET A 140 -10.85 -10.63 -0.51
CA MET A 140 -11.00 -10.62 0.95
C MET A 140 -9.99 -9.67 1.59
N ILE A 141 -8.72 -9.72 1.18
CA ILE A 141 -7.67 -8.82 1.67
C ILE A 141 -8.01 -7.36 1.36
N ALA A 142 -8.51 -7.09 0.15
CA ALA A 142 -8.91 -5.76 -0.25
C ALA A 142 -10.14 -5.24 0.54
N ASP A 143 -11.16 -6.09 0.71
CA ASP A 143 -12.40 -5.75 1.43
C ASP A 143 -12.17 -5.63 2.94
N ALA A 144 -11.20 -6.34 3.50
CA ALA A 144 -10.72 -6.14 4.87
C ALA A 144 -9.93 -4.83 5.05
N GLY A 145 -9.62 -4.11 3.96
CA GLY A 145 -8.90 -2.84 3.96
C GLY A 145 -7.40 -2.98 4.20
N ILE A 146 -6.80 -4.15 3.95
CA ILE A 146 -5.41 -4.40 4.31
C ILE A 146 -4.44 -3.67 3.36
N LEU A 147 -3.76 -2.70 3.92
CA LEU A 147 -2.58 -2.03 3.35
C LEU A 147 -1.30 -2.62 3.96
N GLY A 148 -0.17 -2.46 3.28
CA GLY A 148 1.12 -2.88 3.81
C GLY A 148 1.54 -2.06 5.03
N LEU A 149 1.64 -2.71 6.19
CA LEU A 149 1.89 -2.07 7.49
C LEU A 149 3.36 -1.73 7.78
N GLY A 150 4.28 -2.07 6.88
CA GLY A 150 5.70 -1.71 6.94
C GLY A 150 6.02 -0.29 6.46
N GLY A 151 5.10 0.68 6.64
CA GLY A 151 5.31 2.10 6.33
C GLY A 151 4.91 2.57 4.93
N ALA A 152 5.08 1.74 3.90
CA ALA A 152 4.79 2.14 2.52
C ALA A 152 3.29 2.20 2.17
N GLU A 153 2.41 1.53 2.91
CA GLU A 153 0.96 1.49 2.66
C GLU A 153 0.58 0.99 1.25
N PHE A 154 1.40 0.12 0.68
CA PHE A 154 1.09 -0.49 -0.61
C PHE A 154 -0.11 -1.45 -0.49
N PRO A 155 -1.09 -1.43 -1.40
CA PRO A 155 -2.24 -2.33 -1.31
C PRO A 155 -1.82 -3.81 -1.33
N THR A 156 -2.03 -4.52 -0.23
CA THR A 156 -1.48 -5.87 -0.04
C THR A 156 -2.03 -6.85 -1.07
N PHE A 157 -3.32 -6.74 -1.42
CA PHE A 157 -3.95 -7.59 -2.43
C PHE A 157 -3.28 -7.49 -3.82
N ALA A 158 -2.62 -6.36 -4.13
CA ALA A 158 -1.94 -6.12 -5.40
C ALA A 158 -0.53 -6.73 -5.44
N LYS A 159 0.00 -7.20 -4.29
CA LYS A 159 1.24 -7.98 -4.23
C LYS A 159 1.02 -9.46 -4.55
N LEU A 160 -0.21 -9.96 -4.41
CA LEU A 160 -0.55 -11.36 -4.70
C LEU A 160 -0.43 -11.61 -6.21
N GLY A 161 0.22 -12.71 -6.58
CA GLY A 161 0.41 -13.06 -7.98
C GLY A 161 0.65 -14.54 -8.17
N LYS A 162 0.10 -15.09 -9.26
CA LYS A 162 0.20 -16.52 -9.62
C LYS A 162 1.63 -17.02 -9.89
N TYR A 163 2.61 -16.13 -9.97
CA TYR A 163 4.01 -16.45 -10.21
C TYR A 163 4.89 -16.24 -8.97
N ILE A 164 4.32 -15.94 -7.81
CA ILE A 164 5.09 -15.79 -6.57
C ILE A 164 5.45 -17.18 -6.06
N GLN A 165 6.75 -17.46 -5.96
CA GLN A 165 7.30 -18.74 -5.51
C GLN A 165 7.94 -18.62 -4.13
N THR A 166 8.40 -17.43 -3.75
CA THR A 166 8.98 -17.19 -2.42
C THR A 166 8.25 -16.09 -1.68
N LEU A 167 7.88 -16.37 -0.44
CA LEU A 167 7.31 -15.40 0.49
C LEU A 167 8.36 -15.02 1.55
N ILE A 168 8.70 -13.73 1.61
CA ILE A 168 9.50 -13.16 2.69
C ILE A 168 8.57 -12.39 3.63
N ILE A 169 8.45 -12.87 4.84
CA ILE A 169 7.74 -12.22 5.94
C ILE A 169 8.78 -11.42 6.71
N ASN A 170 8.74 -10.11 6.56
CA ASN A 170 9.71 -9.18 7.13
C ASN A 170 9.25 -8.74 8.54
N GLY A 171 9.93 -9.24 9.57
CA GLY A 171 9.81 -8.82 10.97
C GLY A 171 11.01 -8.00 11.46
N ILE A 172 11.82 -7.45 10.54
CA ILE A 172 12.95 -6.58 10.89
C ILE A 172 12.43 -5.18 11.20
N GLU A 173 12.83 -4.66 12.36
CA GLU A 173 12.42 -3.37 12.90
C GLU A 173 13.67 -2.62 13.40
N CYS A 174 14.47 -2.17 12.43
CA CYS A 174 15.85 -1.71 12.64
C CYS A 174 16.00 -0.21 13.00
N GLU A 175 14.92 0.56 13.01
CA GLU A 175 14.96 1.95 13.50
C GLU A 175 14.95 1.97 15.04
N PRO A 176 15.75 2.84 15.69
CA PRO A 176 15.78 2.91 17.15
C PRO A 176 14.39 3.17 17.76
N MET A 177 14.17 2.63 18.95
CA MET A 177 12.93 2.70 19.74
C MET A 177 11.74 1.90 19.23
N LEU A 178 11.69 1.53 17.95
CA LEU A 178 10.56 0.79 17.38
C LEU A 178 10.57 -0.65 17.88
N THR A 179 9.41 -1.12 18.36
CA THR A 179 9.24 -2.48 18.92
C THR A 179 7.89 -3.12 18.62
N ALA A 180 7.08 -2.53 17.74
CA ALA A 180 5.72 -3.00 17.47
C ALA A 180 5.75 -4.38 16.79
N ASP A 181 6.63 -4.57 15.82
CA ASP A 181 6.76 -5.84 15.11
C ASP A 181 7.37 -6.92 16.01
N ALA A 182 8.37 -6.56 16.81
CA ALA A 182 8.95 -7.46 17.81
C ALA A 182 7.92 -7.88 18.88
N CYS A 183 7.09 -6.95 19.34
CA CYS A 183 6.00 -7.20 20.29
C CYS A 183 4.95 -8.16 19.69
N LEU A 184 4.57 -7.95 18.42
CA LEU A 184 3.67 -8.86 17.71
C LEU A 184 4.24 -10.28 17.64
N MET A 185 5.49 -10.43 17.22
CA MET A 185 6.14 -11.75 17.11
C MET A 185 6.27 -12.44 18.48
N THR A 186 6.46 -11.67 19.54
CA THR A 186 6.60 -12.21 20.90
C THR A 186 5.27 -12.70 21.46
N HIS A 187 4.20 -11.92 21.32
CA HIS A 187 2.93 -12.16 22.02
C HIS A 187 1.85 -12.81 21.13
N TYR A 188 2.03 -12.82 19.81
CA TYR A 188 1.03 -13.26 18.84
C TYR A 188 1.60 -14.18 17.75
N ALA A 189 2.73 -14.86 18.00
CA ALA A 189 3.38 -15.77 17.04
C ALA A 189 2.39 -16.80 16.45
N ASP A 190 1.57 -17.43 17.29
CA ASP A 190 0.58 -18.44 16.86
C ASP A 190 -0.49 -17.85 15.92
N GLN A 191 -0.79 -16.55 16.04
CA GLN A 191 -1.79 -15.87 15.19
C GLN A 191 -1.26 -15.56 13.78
N LEU A 192 0.00 -15.86 13.48
CA LEU A 192 0.57 -15.73 12.14
C LEU A 192 0.21 -16.94 11.26
N LEU A 193 0.00 -18.10 11.87
CA LEU A 193 -0.27 -19.37 11.18
C LEU A 193 -1.42 -19.28 10.17
N PRO A 194 -2.61 -18.73 10.50
CA PRO A 194 -3.72 -18.66 9.54
C PRO A 194 -3.37 -17.86 8.29
N GLY A 195 -2.58 -16.79 8.44
CA GLY A 195 -2.11 -15.98 7.32
C GLY A 195 -1.11 -16.75 6.44
N ILE A 196 -0.17 -17.48 7.06
CA ILE A 196 0.82 -18.31 6.36
C ILE A 196 0.12 -19.41 5.57
N GLU A 197 -0.79 -20.14 6.21
CA GLU A 197 -1.55 -21.24 5.59
C GLU A 197 -2.39 -20.75 4.42
N ALA A 198 -3.11 -19.63 4.58
CA ALA A 198 -3.91 -19.07 3.50
C ALA A 198 -3.06 -18.66 2.30
N LEU A 199 -1.90 -18.03 2.51
CA LEU A 199 -0.99 -17.67 1.42
C LEU A 199 -0.40 -18.92 0.75
N LYS A 200 0.00 -19.94 1.53
CA LYS A 200 0.53 -21.21 1.03
C LYS A 200 -0.48 -22.00 0.20
N GLN A 201 -1.76 -21.96 0.58
CA GLN A 201 -2.85 -22.63 -0.16
C GLN A 201 -3.15 -21.98 -1.52
N HIS A 202 -2.91 -20.67 -1.66
CA HIS A 202 -3.38 -19.89 -2.81
C HIS A 202 -2.26 -19.41 -3.74
N LEU A 203 -1.01 -19.48 -3.31
CA LEU A 203 0.18 -19.12 -4.08
C LEU A 203 1.06 -20.36 -4.28
N PRO A 204 1.76 -20.50 -5.41
CA PRO A 204 2.66 -21.63 -5.66
C PRO A 204 3.99 -21.46 -4.90
N LEU A 205 3.93 -21.30 -3.58
CA LEU A 205 5.10 -21.08 -2.74
C LEU A 205 5.92 -22.36 -2.61
N SER A 206 7.20 -22.28 -3.00
CA SER A 206 8.22 -23.29 -2.71
C SER A 206 9.10 -22.92 -1.52
N LYS A 207 9.08 -21.64 -1.10
CA LYS A 207 9.89 -21.15 0.02
C LYS A 207 9.14 -20.07 0.82
N ILE A 208 9.15 -20.20 2.14
CA ILE A 208 8.65 -19.19 3.07
C ILE A 208 9.77 -18.86 4.06
N ILE A 209 10.10 -17.58 4.19
CA ILE A 209 11.15 -17.10 5.10
C ILE A 209 10.54 -16.04 6.01
N ILE A 210 10.67 -16.20 7.32
CA ILE A 210 10.44 -15.13 8.30
C ILE A 210 11.81 -14.56 8.67
N ALA A 211 12.01 -13.26 8.45
CA ALA A 211 13.24 -12.57 8.79
C ALA A 211 13.04 -11.75 10.07
N VAL A 212 13.92 -11.96 11.05
CA VAL A 212 13.88 -11.32 12.38
C VAL A 212 15.28 -10.86 12.73
N GLU A 213 15.41 -9.71 13.38
CA GLU A 213 16.72 -9.25 13.82
C GLU A 213 17.30 -10.06 14.99
N SER A 214 18.62 -10.18 15.00
CA SER A 214 19.38 -10.91 16.01
C SER A 214 19.22 -10.35 17.43
N ASP A 215 18.88 -9.06 17.55
CA ASP A 215 18.66 -8.38 18.83
C ASP A 215 17.24 -8.59 19.39
N LYS A 216 16.41 -9.43 18.76
CA LYS A 216 15.06 -9.77 19.22
C LYS A 216 14.97 -11.25 19.66
N PRO A 217 15.77 -11.72 20.64
CA PRO A 217 15.88 -13.13 20.97
C PRO A 217 14.56 -13.75 21.44
N LEU A 218 13.73 -12.99 22.18
CA LEU A 218 12.44 -13.48 22.64
C LEU A 218 11.45 -13.70 21.47
N ALA A 219 11.42 -12.80 20.48
CA ALA A 219 10.61 -12.97 19.27
C ALA A 219 11.07 -14.21 18.48
N VAL A 220 12.38 -14.40 18.32
CA VAL A 220 12.97 -15.58 17.68
C VAL A 220 12.52 -16.86 18.39
N GLU A 221 12.58 -16.90 19.72
CA GLU A 221 12.18 -18.06 20.51
C GLU A 221 10.68 -18.37 20.38
N ARG A 222 9.83 -17.34 20.44
CA ARG A 222 8.37 -17.50 20.30
C ARG A 222 7.98 -17.98 18.91
N LEU A 223 8.64 -17.48 17.87
CA LEU A 223 8.43 -17.95 16.49
C LEU A 223 8.89 -19.40 16.30
N LYS A 224 10.04 -19.79 16.88
CA LYS A 224 10.50 -21.19 16.86
C LYS A 224 9.46 -22.12 17.46
N GLN A 225 8.88 -21.75 18.59
CA GLN A 225 7.86 -22.54 19.27
C GLN A 225 6.57 -22.63 18.45
N ALA A 226 6.06 -21.50 17.98
CA ALA A 226 4.79 -21.42 17.24
C ALA A 226 4.85 -22.10 15.85
N LEU A 227 6.02 -22.11 15.22
CA LEU A 227 6.20 -22.54 13.82
C LEU A 227 7.02 -23.82 13.69
N HIS A 228 7.29 -24.53 14.79
CA HIS A 228 8.13 -25.72 14.82
C HIS A 228 7.77 -26.77 13.76
N ASP A 229 6.47 -27.05 13.59
CA ASP A 229 5.96 -28.07 12.66
C ASP A 229 5.61 -27.50 11.28
N GLN A 230 5.97 -26.25 11.01
CA GLN A 230 5.68 -25.58 9.75
C GLN A 230 6.89 -25.60 8.84
N ASP A 231 6.63 -25.82 7.56
CA ASP A 231 7.62 -25.68 6.49
C ASP A 231 7.84 -24.18 6.19
N VAL A 232 8.53 -23.53 7.13
CA VAL A 232 8.90 -22.11 7.17
C VAL A 232 10.34 -22.00 7.65
N GLN A 233 11.14 -21.17 6.99
CA GLN A 233 12.52 -20.89 7.40
C GLN A 233 12.54 -19.65 8.29
N LEU A 234 13.27 -19.70 9.40
CA LEU A 234 13.51 -18.54 10.26
C LEU A 234 14.91 -17.99 10.00
N ALA A 235 15.00 -16.78 9.46
CA ALA A 235 16.26 -16.08 9.21
C ALA A 235 16.54 -15.07 10.32
N VAL A 236 17.62 -15.29 11.08
CA VAL A 236 18.05 -14.38 12.15
C VAL A 236 19.08 -13.41 11.59
N ILE A 237 18.61 -12.25 11.16
CA ILE A 237 19.38 -11.23 10.44
C ILE A 237 20.20 -10.38 11.42
N PRO A 238 21.50 -10.14 11.19
CA PRO A 238 22.29 -9.24 12.02
C PRO A 238 21.66 -7.86 12.15
N THR A 239 21.62 -7.33 13.37
CA THR A 239 21.05 -6.01 13.68
C THR A 239 21.88 -4.91 13.05
N GLN A 240 21.38 -4.37 11.95
CA GLN A 240 22.03 -3.34 11.17
C GLN A 240 20.95 -2.51 10.46
N TYR A 241 21.05 -1.19 10.55
CA TYR A 241 20.14 -0.32 9.83
C TYR A 241 20.73 0.02 8.45
N PRO A 242 19.96 -0.06 7.33
CA PRO A 242 18.52 -0.34 7.24
C PRO A 242 18.22 -1.76 6.69
N ALA A 243 18.58 -2.82 7.42
CA ALA A 243 18.37 -4.21 6.99
C ALA A 243 16.90 -4.56 6.69
N GLY A 244 15.93 -3.83 7.27
CA GLY A 244 14.51 -4.00 6.99
C GLY A 244 14.08 -3.57 5.58
N GLY A 245 14.94 -2.88 4.84
CA GLY A 245 14.69 -2.51 3.45
C GLY A 245 14.58 -3.74 2.54
N SER A 246 13.62 -3.76 1.62
CA SER A 246 13.37 -4.94 0.77
C SER A 246 14.55 -5.33 -0.12
N ARG A 247 15.39 -4.37 -0.53
CA ARG A 247 16.61 -4.65 -1.33
C ARG A 247 17.75 -5.15 -0.43
N GLN A 248 17.88 -4.54 0.75
CA GLN A 248 18.87 -4.88 1.77
C GLN A 248 18.65 -6.31 2.32
N LEU A 249 17.42 -6.62 2.73
CA LEU A 249 17.05 -7.97 3.17
C LEU A 249 17.26 -9.01 2.05
N PHE A 250 16.97 -8.65 0.80
CA PHE A 250 17.24 -9.54 -0.34
C PHE A 250 18.74 -9.82 -0.48
N GLU A 251 19.59 -8.80 -0.41
CA GLU A 251 21.04 -8.97 -0.49
C GLU A 251 21.56 -9.91 0.61
N GLN A 252 21.10 -9.75 1.85
CA GLN A 252 21.51 -10.60 2.96
C GLN A 252 21.03 -12.06 2.83
N LEU A 253 19.87 -12.28 2.21
CA LEU A 253 19.32 -13.63 2.01
C LEU A 253 19.89 -14.36 0.80
N TYR A 254 20.29 -13.63 -0.25
CA TYR A 254 20.66 -14.21 -1.55
C TYR A 254 22.09 -13.94 -1.99
N GLY A 255 22.80 -13.00 -1.36
CA GLY A 255 24.22 -12.72 -1.60
C GLY A 255 24.52 -11.85 -2.81
N TYR A 256 23.51 -11.24 -3.41
CA TYR A 256 23.66 -10.29 -4.51
C TYR A 256 22.58 -9.22 -4.47
N ARG A 257 22.86 -8.07 -5.11
CA ARG A 257 21.93 -6.95 -5.19
C ARG A 257 21.00 -7.06 -6.40
N LEU A 258 19.75 -6.65 -6.23
CA LEU A 258 18.83 -6.44 -7.34
C LEU A 258 19.39 -5.37 -8.29
N GLY A 259 19.14 -5.53 -9.58
CA GLY A 259 19.42 -4.49 -10.57
C GLY A 259 18.65 -3.19 -10.27
N ALA A 260 19.10 -2.04 -10.81
CA ALA A 260 18.51 -0.73 -10.49
C ALA A 260 16.98 -0.68 -10.71
N GLN A 261 16.50 -1.24 -11.83
CA GLN A 261 15.08 -1.27 -12.20
C GLN A 261 14.35 -2.56 -11.77
N GLU A 262 15.08 -3.51 -11.20
CA GLU A 262 14.55 -4.81 -10.82
C GLU A 262 13.81 -4.73 -9.47
N ARG A 263 12.71 -5.46 -9.38
CA ARG A 263 11.89 -5.60 -8.18
C ARG A 263 11.83 -7.06 -7.75
N LEU A 264 11.51 -7.28 -6.47
CA LEU A 264 11.36 -8.65 -5.92
C LEU A 264 10.42 -9.53 -6.75
N LYS A 265 9.31 -8.98 -7.24
CA LYS A 265 8.34 -9.72 -8.06
C LYS A 265 8.93 -10.24 -9.38
N ASP A 266 9.95 -9.56 -9.92
CA ASP A 266 10.63 -9.97 -11.15
C ASP A 266 11.52 -11.21 -10.89
N ARG A 267 11.82 -11.48 -9.62
CA ARG A 267 12.44 -12.70 -9.09
C ARG A 267 11.45 -13.67 -8.45
N HIS A 268 10.14 -13.52 -8.72
CA HIS A 268 9.10 -14.37 -8.13
C HIS A 268 9.03 -14.32 -6.59
N ILE A 269 9.53 -13.23 -5.99
CA ILE A 269 9.55 -13.01 -4.54
C ILE A 269 8.49 -11.97 -4.17
N MET A 270 7.72 -12.28 -3.14
CA MET A 270 6.82 -11.34 -2.48
C MET A 270 7.33 -11.09 -1.06
N SER A 271 7.46 -9.81 -0.69
CA SER A 271 7.77 -9.42 0.70
C SER A 271 6.60 -8.66 1.33
N ILE A 272 6.21 -9.09 2.53
CA ILE A 272 5.19 -8.46 3.38
C ILE A 272 5.72 -8.30 4.81
N ASN A 273 5.27 -7.26 5.49
CA ASN A 273 5.60 -7.04 6.89
C ASN A 273 4.83 -8.02 7.80
N ILE A 274 5.38 -8.36 8.97
CA ILE A 274 4.80 -9.32 9.91
C ILE A 274 3.40 -8.92 10.42
N GLN A 275 3.14 -7.64 10.72
CA GLN A 275 1.79 -7.18 11.07
C GLN A 275 0.83 -7.29 9.88
N THR A 276 1.32 -7.15 8.65
CA THR A 276 0.47 -7.33 7.45
C THR A 276 0.02 -8.79 7.33
N LEU A 277 0.90 -9.75 7.63
CA LEU A 277 0.55 -11.16 7.67
C LEU A 277 -0.48 -11.46 8.77
N HIS A 278 -0.28 -10.90 9.97
CA HIS A 278 -1.26 -11.00 11.06
C HIS A 278 -2.62 -10.43 10.64
N ALA A 279 -2.66 -9.26 10.00
CA ALA A 279 -3.90 -8.67 9.50
C ALA A 279 -4.61 -9.57 8.47
N ILE A 280 -3.87 -10.28 7.61
CA ILE A 280 -4.44 -11.29 6.71
C ILE A 280 -5.08 -12.44 7.52
N GLY A 281 -4.37 -12.95 8.52
CA GLY A 281 -4.89 -13.97 9.45
C GLY A 281 -6.20 -13.55 10.13
N GLN A 282 -6.23 -12.32 10.65
CA GLN A 282 -7.41 -11.75 11.32
C GLN A 282 -8.57 -11.54 10.35
N ALA A 283 -8.30 -11.12 9.11
CA ALA A 283 -9.33 -10.97 8.09
C ALA A 283 -10.01 -12.31 7.75
N LEU A 284 -9.27 -13.41 7.74
CA LEU A 284 -9.85 -14.76 7.57
C LEU A 284 -10.80 -15.12 8.71
N ALA A 285 -10.54 -14.61 9.92
CA ALA A 285 -11.44 -14.71 11.07
C ALA A 285 -12.58 -13.66 11.07
N GLY A 286 -12.80 -12.95 9.95
CA GLY A 286 -13.82 -11.92 9.81
C GLY A 286 -13.49 -10.58 10.47
N LYS A 287 -12.26 -10.38 10.95
CA LYS A 287 -11.82 -9.14 11.60
C LYS A 287 -11.09 -8.24 10.59
N PRO A 288 -11.71 -7.16 10.09
CA PRO A 288 -11.05 -6.26 9.15
C PRO A 288 -9.91 -5.46 9.81
N MET A 289 -9.01 -4.90 8.99
CA MET A 289 -7.91 -4.06 9.45
C MET A 289 -8.42 -2.66 9.79
N THR A 290 -8.85 -2.47 11.05
CA THR A 290 -9.35 -1.18 11.57
C THR A 290 -8.43 -0.56 12.63
N GLN A 291 -7.40 -1.30 13.04
CA GLN A 291 -6.38 -0.89 13.99
C GLN A 291 -5.04 -1.50 13.58
N ARG A 292 -3.94 -0.95 14.11
CA ARG A 292 -2.61 -1.55 13.99
C ARG A 292 -1.86 -1.46 15.31
N LEU A 293 -0.80 -2.25 15.44
CA LEU A 293 0.09 -2.16 16.58
C LEU A 293 1.11 -1.05 16.32
N VAL A 294 1.24 -0.13 17.27
CA VAL A 294 2.05 1.09 17.17
C VAL A 294 2.93 1.23 18.41
N THR A 295 4.22 1.52 18.22
CA THR A 295 5.10 1.89 19.35
C THR A 295 4.90 3.37 19.71
N LEU A 296 4.60 3.64 20.99
CA LEU A 296 4.61 4.99 21.53
C LEU A 296 5.86 5.12 22.42
N ALA A 297 6.78 6.00 22.01
CA ALA A 297 8.09 6.18 22.66
C ALA A 297 8.56 7.64 22.58
N GLY A 298 9.82 7.89 22.91
CA GLY A 298 10.44 9.22 22.89
C GLY A 298 10.76 9.76 24.29
N THR A 299 11.58 10.80 24.34
CA THR A 299 12.17 11.31 25.59
C THR A 299 11.16 11.95 26.56
N ALA A 300 9.97 12.30 26.07
CA ALA A 300 8.88 12.82 26.92
C ALA A 300 8.11 11.71 27.66
N LEU A 301 8.36 10.44 27.33
CA LEU A 301 7.70 9.29 27.95
C LEU A 301 8.63 8.57 28.92
N LEU A 302 8.17 8.41 30.16
CA LEU A 302 8.86 7.59 31.16
C LEU A 302 8.74 6.10 30.86
N MET A 303 7.58 5.68 30.33
CA MET A 303 7.24 4.28 30.08
C MET A 303 6.80 4.13 28.62
N PRO A 304 7.73 3.89 27.68
CA PRO A 304 7.39 3.55 26.31
C PRO A 304 6.62 2.23 26.28
N ALA A 305 5.64 2.11 25.38
CA ALA A 305 4.81 0.92 25.25
C ALA A 305 4.26 0.73 23.83
N ASN A 306 3.86 -0.50 23.50
CA ASN A 306 3.19 -0.83 22.26
C ASN A 306 1.67 -0.85 22.47
N TYR A 307 0.90 -0.25 21.56
CA TYR A 307 -0.55 -0.15 21.68
C TYR A 307 -1.26 -0.61 20.42
N TRP A 308 -2.36 -1.35 20.59
CA TRP A 308 -3.34 -1.51 19.53
C TRP A 308 -4.11 -0.20 19.40
N ILE A 309 -3.88 0.52 18.29
CA ILE A 309 -4.48 1.83 18.07
C ILE A 309 -5.40 1.78 16.83
N PRO A 310 -6.68 2.15 16.97
CA PRO A 310 -7.60 2.34 15.86
C PRO A 310 -7.08 3.35 14.83
N LEU A 311 -7.24 3.01 13.55
CA LEU A 311 -6.90 3.90 12.46
C LEU A 311 -7.77 5.16 12.53
N GLY A 312 -7.16 6.30 12.21
CA GLY A 312 -7.75 7.62 12.33
C GLY A 312 -7.75 8.21 13.74
N THR A 313 -7.16 7.54 14.74
CA THR A 313 -6.99 8.13 16.08
C THR A 313 -6.10 9.38 16.00
N PRO A 314 -6.53 10.56 16.46
CA PRO A 314 -5.70 11.76 16.47
C PRO A 314 -4.54 11.63 17.45
N ILE A 315 -3.37 12.18 17.11
CA ILE A 315 -2.21 12.20 18.03
C ILE A 315 -2.54 12.98 19.32
N LYS A 316 -3.41 14.00 19.25
CA LYS A 316 -3.93 14.69 20.42
C LYS A 316 -4.59 13.75 21.45
N HIS A 317 -5.27 12.70 20.99
CA HIS A 317 -5.84 11.69 21.90
C HIS A 317 -4.75 10.91 22.64
N LEU A 318 -3.64 10.62 21.97
CA LEU A 318 -2.49 9.94 22.56
C LEU A 318 -1.81 10.82 23.62
N LEU A 319 -1.55 12.10 23.30
CA LEU A 319 -0.98 13.07 24.24
C LEU A 319 -1.81 13.14 25.53
N ASN A 320 -3.13 13.28 25.39
CA ASN A 320 -4.04 13.33 26.54
C ASN A 320 -4.03 12.01 27.34
N THR A 321 -4.08 10.87 26.66
CA THR A 321 -4.12 9.55 27.32
C THR A 321 -2.83 9.27 28.10
N LEU A 322 -1.69 9.69 27.55
CA LEU A 322 -0.37 9.51 28.15
C LEU A 322 -0.01 10.63 29.14
N ASN A 323 -0.93 11.58 29.38
CA ASN A 323 -0.73 12.76 30.23
C ASN A 323 0.51 13.60 29.84
N ILE A 324 0.82 13.67 28.55
CA ILE A 324 1.88 14.55 28.04
C ILE A 324 1.31 15.96 27.90
N THR A 325 1.65 16.83 28.86
CA THR A 325 1.16 18.22 28.92
C THR A 325 2.19 19.25 28.48
N GLN A 326 3.47 18.86 28.45
CA GLN A 326 4.58 19.69 27.99
C GLN A 326 4.64 19.81 26.47
N ASP A 327 5.32 20.84 25.97
CA ASP A 327 5.60 20.96 24.54
C ASP A 327 6.59 19.87 24.11
N VAL A 328 6.27 19.18 23.02
CA VAL A 328 7.04 18.05 22.51
C VAL A 328 7.12 18.10 21.00
N GLU A 329 8.27 17.71 20.48
CA GLU A 329 8.39 17.35 19.08
C GLU A 329 7.70 16.00 18.86
N ILE A 330 6.82 15.96 17.86
CA ILE A 330 6.06 14.76 17.50
C ILE A 330 6.61 14.23 16.18
N ILE A 331 7.10 13.01 16.19
CA ILE A 331 7.57 12.31 14.99
C ILE A 331 6.67 11.09 14.76
N ARG A 332 6.09 10.98 13.56
CA ARG A 332 5.32 9.80 13.15
C ARG A 332 6.21 8.89 12.29
N GLY A 333 6.50 7.69 12.78
CA GLY A 333 7.54 6.78 12.27
C GLY A 333 8.72 6.68 13.24
N GLY A 334 9.85 6.16 12.78
CA GLY A 334 11.08 6.13 13.56
C GLY A 334 11.89 7.43 13.51
N PRO A 335 12.98 7.52 14.29
CA PRO A 335 13.75 8.76 14.43
C PRO A 335 14.56 9.14 13.18
N LEU A 336 14.77 8.22 12.23
CA LEU A 336 15.56 8.48 11.02
C LEU A 336 14.69 8.76 9.80
N MET A 337 13.61 7.98 9.62
CA MET A 337 12.70 8.11 8.46
C MET A 337 11.34 8.72 8.78
N GLY A 338 11.07 9.00 10.06
CA GLY A 338 9.81 9.57 10.52
C GLY A 338 9.57 10.99 10.01
N VAL A 339 8.30 11.38 10.06
CA VAL A 339 7.85 12.69 9.60
C VAL A 339 7.40 13.52 10.79
N GLN A 340 7.90 14.75 10.88
CA GLN A 340 7.43 15.73 11.86
C GLN A 340 5.91 15.90 11.71
N SER A 341 5.22 15.76 12.84
CA SER A 341 3.77 15.72 12.90
C SER A 341 3.24 16.70 13.94
N THR A 342 1.93 16.84 13.96
CA THR A 342 1.19 17.75 14.81
C THR A 342 0.14 16.97 15.61
N PRO A 343 -0.41 17.54 16.70
CA PRO A 343 -1.50 16.90 17.44
C PRO A 343 -2.76 16.62 16.59
N THR A 344 -2.93 17.30 15.46
CA THR A 344 -4.05 17.11 14.54
C THR A 344 -3.85 15.96 13.55
N ASP A 345 -2.61 15.52 13.33
CA ASP A 345 -2.34 14.34 12.51
C ASP A 345 -2.86 13.08 13.20
N THR A 346 -3.01 12.01 12.42
CA THR A 346 -3.71 10.80 12.86
C THR A 346 -2.91 9.54 12.58
N ILE A 347 -3.20 8.51 13.35
CA ILE A 347 -2.64 7.18 13.15
C ILE A 347 -3.21 6.57 11.87
N GLN A 348 -2.34 6.27 10.91
CA GLN A 348 -2.68 5.68 9.63
C GLN A 348 -2.09 4.27 9.51
N ALA A 349 -2.44 3.57 8.43
CA ALA A 349 -1.93 2.22 8.17
C ALA A 349 -0.40 2.20 8.06
N GLY A 350 0.27 3.31 7.73
CA GLY A 350 1.73 3.43 7.68
C GLY A 350 2.40 3.84 8.99
N THR A 351 1.64 4.13 10.05
CA THR A 351 2.20 4.63 11.32
C THR A 351 2.70 3.50 12.22
N SER A 352 3.97 3.10 12.06
CA SER A 352 4.61 2.08 12.93
C SER A 352 4.89 2.56 14.35
N ALA A 353 5.19 3.85 14.50
CA ALA A 353 5.45 4.47 15.79
C ALA A 353 5.02 5.93 15.83
N VAL A 354 4.89 6.46 17.04
CA VAL A 354 4.85 7.90 17.32
C VAL A 354 5.84 8.20 18.45
N LEU A 355 6.78 9.10 18.18
CA LEU A 355 7.78 9.54 19.13
C LEU A 355 7.38 10.92 19.67
N PHE A 356 7.38 11.05 21.00
CA PHE A 356 7.18 12.30 21.71
C PHE A 356 8.50 12.69 22.37
N ASN A 357 9.21 13.66 21.79
CA ASN A 357 10.52 14.08 22.27
C ASN A 357 10.43 15.46 22.92
N LEU A 358 11.09 15.61 24.07
CA LEU A 358 11.38 16.91 24.62
C LEU A 358 12.23 17.72 23.62
N PRO A 359 11.96 19.03 23.45
CA PRO A 359 12.77 19.88 22.57
C PRO A 359 14.25 19.78 22.93
N GLN A 360 15.08 19.48 21.93
CA GLN A 360 16.54 19.46 22.07
C GLN A 360 17.15 20.64 21.30
N ALA A 361 18.30 21.12 21.77
CA ALA A 361 19.06 22.12 21.03
C ALA A 361 19.48 21.53 19.68
N GLN A 362 19.01 22.14 18.58
CA GLN A 362 19.41 21.74 17.25
C GLN A 362 20.91 22.02 17.08
N GLN A 363 21.64 21.02 16.59
CA GLN A 363 23.02 21.21 16.20
C GLN A 363 23.05 22.13 14.97
N GLN A 364 23.97 23.09 15.00
CA GLN A 364 24.09 24.04 13.91
C GLN A 364 24.71 23.37 12.69
N GLU A 365 24.02 23.44 11.55
CA GLU A 365 24.55 23.02 10.25
C GLU A 365 25.81 23.83 9.92
N LYS A 366 26.88 23.13 9.54
CA LYS A 366 28.15 23.69 9.09
C LYS A 366 28.37 23.34 7.60
N PRO A 367 29.25 24.08 6.90
CA PRO A 367 29.64 23.72 5.54
C PRO A 367 30.19 22.29 5.44
N CYS A 368 30.02 21.66 4.29
CA CYS A 368 30.62 20.35 4.02
C CYS A 368 32.14 20.48 4.05
N ILE A 369 32.82 19.61 4.80
CA ILE A 369 34.29 19.55 4.90
C ILE A 369 34.89 18.42 4.05
N GLU A 370 34.08 17.79 3.22
CA GLU A 370 34.52 16.78 2.26
C GLU A 370 35.23 15.53 2.85
N CYS A 371 34.87 15.15 4.08
CA CYS A 371 35.48 14.03 4.82
C CYS A 371 35.22 12.63 4.25
N GLY A 372 34.11 12.43 3.52
CA GLY A 372 33.73 11.12 2.97
C GLY A 372 33.05 10.14 3.93
N ASP A 373 32.79 10.53 5.19
CA ASP A 373 32.18 9.66 6.22
C ASP A 373 30.80 9.10 5.83
N CYS A 374 30.09 9.80 4.93
CA CYS A 374 28.77 9.39 4.44
C CYS A 374 28.82 8.31 3.33
N LEU A 375 30.00 7.96 2.80
CA LEU A 375 30.15 7.01 1.70
C LEU A 375 29.96 5.56 2.17
N ALA A 376 30.76 5.11 3.13
CA ALA A 376 30.76 3.71 3.59
C ALA A 376 29.41 3.27 4.20
N PRO A 377 28.70 4.11 4.98
CA PRO A 377 27.38 3.75 5.50
C PRO A 377 26.27 3.66 4.44
N CYS A 378 26.46 4.21 3.24
CA CYS A 378 25.38 4.27 2.26
C CYS A 378 24.98 2.85 1.78
N PRO A 379 23.75 2.38 2.07
CA PRO A 379 23.34 1.01 1.75
C PRO A 379 23.09 0.81 0.25
N GLU A 380 23.04 1.90 -0.52
CA GLU A 380 22.91 1.86 -1.96
C GLU A 380 24.25 2.09 -2.68
N ALA A 381 25.34 2.26 -1.93
CA ALA A 381 26.67 2.59 -2.46
C ALA A 381 26.67 3.84 -3.36
N LEU A 382 25.92 4.88 -2.95
CA LEU A 382 25.90 6.17 -3.61
C LEU A 382 27.02 7.08 -3.09
N LEU A 383 27.13 8.29 -3.65
CA LEU A 383 28.07 9.31 -3.23
C LEU A 383 27.33 10.52 -2.63
N PRO A 384 26.85 10.46 -1.36
CA PRO A 384 26.06 11.54 -0.77
C PRO A 384 26.79 12.89 -0.78
N GLN A 385 28.10 12.90 -0.57
CA GLN A 385 28.93 14.11 -0.66
C GLN A 385 28.79 14.82 -2.01
N THR A 386 28.75 14.07 -3.12
CA THR A 386 28.55 14.65 -4.46
C THR A 386 27.13 15.19 -4.63
N PHE A 387 26.12 14.53 -4.06
CA PHE A 387 24.75 15.07 -4.09
C PHE A 387 24.66 16.38 -3.31
N VAL A 388 25.32 16.47 -2.16
CA VAL A 388 25.37 17.68 -1.32
C VAL A 388 25.94 18.86 -2.10
N HIS A 389 27.00 18.67 -2.89
CA HIS A 389 27.53 19.72 -3.76
C HIS A 389 26.44 20.32 -4.68
N TYR A 390 25.61 19.48 -5.30
CA TYR A 390 24.53 19.92 -6.19
C TYR A 390 23.28 20.43 -5.46
N THR A 391 23.15 20.22 -4.14
CA THR A 391 22.01 20.69 -3.34
C THR A 391 22.30 21.91 -2.46
N GLN A 392 23.56 22.13 -2.07
CA GLN A 392 23.96 23.22 -1.17
C GLN A 392 24.00 24.59 -1.84
N ASP A 393 24.51 24.68 -3.07
CA ASP A 393 24.75 25.98 -3.74
C ASP A 393 23.45 26.70 -4.12
N LYS A 394 22.38 25.94 -4.36
CA LYS A 394 21.04 26.46 -4.64
C LYS A 394 20.00 25.53 -4.00
N PRO A 395 19.42 25.89 -2.85
CA PRO A 395 18.36 25.08 -2.21
C PRO A 395 17.11 24.93 -3.08
N THR A 396 16.84 25.90 -3.97
CA THR A 396 15.80 25.82 -5.00
C THR A 396 16.24 25.04 -6.25
N GLY A 397 17.53 24.70 -6.31
CA GLY A 397 18.29 24.05 -7.38
C GLY A 397 18.35 24.80 -8.72
N SER A 398 18.94 24.14 -9.71
CA SER A 398 19.00 24.58 -11.11
C SER A 398 18.81 23.40 -12.06
N PRO A 399 18.44 23.63 -13.33
CA PRO A 399 18.33 22.57 -14.34
C PRO A 399 19.62 21.75 -14.48
N GLU A 400 20.78 22.41 -14.42
CA GLU A 400 22.09 21.75 -14.55
C GLU A 400 22.37 20.84 -13.34
N ALA A 401 22.05 21.30 -12.12
CA ALA A 401 22.16 20.49 -10.91
C ALA A 401 21.21 19.29 -10.95
N ASP A 402 19.99 19.46 -11.46
CA ASP A 402 19.01 18.37 -11.60
C ASP A 402 19.44 17.32 -12.61
N GLU A 403 20.01 17.75 -13.73
CA GLU A 403 20.58 16.86 -14.74
C GLU A 403 21.74 16.06 -14.16
N ALA A 404 22.66 16.72 -13.44
CA ALA A 404 23.77 16.05 -12.77
C ALA A 404 23.29 15.03 -11.72
N LEU A 405 22.36 15.42 -10.85
CA LEU A 405 21.76 14.51 -9.85
C LEU A 405 21.04 13.33 -10.48
N THR A 406 20.37 13.55 -11.62
CA THR A 406 19.71 12.49 -12.39
C THR A 406 20.73 11.54 -13.01
N ALA A 407 21.82 12.05 -13.59
CA ALA A 407 22.92 11.27 -14.14
C ALA A 407 23.61 10.41 -13.07
N LEU A 408 23.71 10.93 -11.84
CA LEU A 408 24.23 10.20 -10.67
C LEU A 408 23.18 9.30 -9.99
N ASN A 409 22.00 9.14 -10.59
CA ASN A 409 20.92 8.27 -10.12
C ASN A 409 20.46 8.58 -8.68
N ILE A 410 20.22 9.87 -8.36
CA ILE A 410 19.68 10.29 -7.05
C ILE A 410 18.43 9.50 -6.64
N ASN A 411 17.63 9.02 -7.59
CA ASN A 411 16.43 8.21 -7.35
C ASN A 411 16.71 6.86 -6.68
N ALA A 412 17.94 6.35 -6.72
CA ALA A 412 18.34 5.17 -5.96
C ALA A 412 18.46 5.44 -4.46
N CYS A 413 18.65 6.69 -4.02
CA CYS A 413 18.69 7.01 -2.61
C CYS A 413 17.35 6.61 -1.96
N ILE A 414 17.41 5.98 -0.79
CA ILE A 414 16.22 5.53 -0.05
C ILE A 414 15.85 6.45 1.11
N GLU A 415 16.52 7.60 1.24
CA GLU A 415 16.24 8.60 2.29
C GLU A 415 16.38 8.03 3.72
N CYS A 416 17.31 7.08 3.91
CA CYS A 416 17.48 6.39 5.20
C CYS A 416 18.11 7.25 6.31
N GLY A 417 18.66 8.44 6.01
CA GLY A 417 19.24 9.33 7.02
C GLY A 417 20.61 8.92 7.59
N LEU A 418 21.23 7.82 7.13
CA LEU A 418 22.55 7.41 7.60
C LEU A 418 23.63 8.47 7.33
N CYS A 419 23.56 9.14 6.19
CA CYS A 419 24.49 10.20 5.84
C CYS A 419 24.35 11.43 6.76
N ASP A 420 23.14 11.71 7.24
CA ASP A 420 22.86 12.79 8.19
C ASP A 420 23.45 12.44 9.55
N LEU A 421 23.27 11.19 9.98
CA LEU A 421 23.73 10.68 11.28
C LEU A 421 25.25 10.74 11.44
N VAL A 422 26.00 10.39 10.39
CA VAL A 422 27.48 10.33 10.45
C VAL A 422 28.16 11.64 10.08
N CYS A 423 27.41 12.65 9.60
CA CYS A 423 28.02 13.89 9.11
C CYS A 423 28.56 14.74 10.26
N PRO A 424 29.88 15.02 10.34
CA PRO A 424 30.44 15.89 11.37
C PRO A 424 30.01 17.36 11.23
N SER A 425 29.49 17.74 10.05
CA SER A 425 28.95 19.07 9.77
C SER A 425 27.44 19.18 10.03
N HIS A 426 26.78 18.11 10.47
CA HIS A 426 25.34 18.08 10.77
C HIS A 426 24.46 18.53 9.59
N ILE A 427 24.85 18.20 8.36
CA ILE A 427 24.10 18.52 7.15
C ILE A 427 22.89 17.58 7.05
N PRO A 428 21.64 18.09 6.91
CA PRO A 428 20.44 17.27 6.77
C PRO A 428 20.30 16.74 5.33
N MET A 429 21.25 15.91 4.91
CA MET A 429 21.41 15.45 3.53
C MET A 429 20.17 14.72 3.01
N SER A 430 19.57 13.83 3.80
CA SER A 430 18.38 13.06 3.40
C SER A 430 17.20 13.96 3.05
N LYS A 431 16.99 15.04 3.82
CA LYS A 431 15.99 16.07 3.56
C LYS A 431 16.27 16.82 2.27
N GLN A 432 17.53 17.23 2.06
CA GLN A 432 17.95 17.91 0.82
C GLN A 432 17.72 17.00 -0.40
N PHE A 433 18.05 15.71 -0.31
CA PHE A 433 17.87 14.75 -1.39
C PHE A 433 16.40 14.47 -1.68
N ALA A 434 15.56 14.35 -0.65
CA ALA A 434 14.11 14.20 -0.81
C ALA A 434 13.50 15.42 -1.53
N GLN A 435 13.93 16.63 -1.16
CA GLN A 435 13.52 17.88 -1.83
C GLN A 435 13.97 17.90 -3.30
N ALA A 436 15.23 17.53 -3.58
CA ALA A 436 15.75 17.47 -4.94
C ALA A 436 14.99 16.46 -5.80
N LYS A 437 14.75 15.24 -5.30
CA LYS A 437 13.94 14.23 -6.01
C LYS A 437 12.54 14.71 -6.31
N LYS A 438 11.87 15.34 -5.34
CA LYS A 438 10.52 15.90 -5.53
C LYS A 438 10.53 16.92 -6.66
N ARG A 439 11.50 17.85 -6.65
CA ARG A 439 11.66 18.88 -7.68
C ARG A 439 11.93 18.28 -9.06
N ILE A 440 12.84 17.31 -9.16
CA ILE A 440 13.14 16.59 -10.42
C ILE A 440 11.90 15.85 -10.93
N ALA A 441 11.15 15.18 -10.04
CA ALA A 441 9.92 14.48 -10.41
C ALA A 441 8.84 15.43 -10.92
N GLU A 442 8.63 16.58 -10.27
CA GLU A 442 7.70 17.62 -10.71
C GLU A 442 8.09 18.22 -12.07
N ALA A 443 9.39 18.49 -12.29
CA ALA A 443 9.90 18.95 -13.57
C ALA A 443 9.69 17.92 -14.68
N THR A 444 9.99 16.64 -14.39
CA THR A 444 9.79 15.52 -15.32
C THR A 444 8.31 15.36 -15.67
N GLU A 445 7.41 15.40 -14.69
CA GLU A 445 5.97 15.30 -14.92
C GLU A 445 5.46 16.48 -15.77
N LYS A 446 5.93 17.71 -15.49
CA LYS A 446 5.58 18.89 -16.28
C LYS A 446 6.05 18.75 -17.73
N HIS A 447 7.27 18.25 -17.96
CA HIS A 447 7.80 17.98 -19.30
C HIS A 447 6.95 16.93 -20.04
N GLN A 448 6.67 15.79 -19.39
CA GLN A 448 5.83 14.74 -19.96
C GLN A 448 4.41 15.22 -20.30
N ARG A 449 3.80 16.05 -19.44
CA ARG A 449 2.50 16.66 -19.70
C ARG A 449 2.55 17.63 -20.88
N ALA A 450 3.61 18.43 -20.99
CA ALA A 450 3.81 19.35 -22.10
C ALA A 450 4.00 18.61 -23.42
N GLU A 451 4.83 17.56 -23.46
CA GLU A 451 5.00 16.70 -24.63
C GLU A 451 3.71 15.99 -25.02
N ALA A 452 2.98 15.41 -24.06
CA ALA A 452 1.70 14.77 -24.32
C ALA A 452 0.66 15.77 -24.88
N ALA A 453 0.69 17.03 -24.43
CA ALA A 453 -0.15 18.09 -24.99
C ALA A 453 0.29 18.48 -26.42
N ARG A 454 1.60 18.58 -26.67
CA ARG A 454 2.18 18.85 -28.00
C ARG A 454 1.78 17.78 -29.01
N LEU A 455 1.97 16.50 -28.67
CA LEU A 455 1.58 15.36 -29.51
C LEU A 455 0.07 15.34 -29.81
N LYS A 456 -0.77 15.67 -28.81
CA LYS A 456 -2.23 15.80 -29.03
C LYS A 456 -2.58 16.95 -29.97
N TYR A 457 -1.87 18.07 -29.88
CA TYR A 457 -2.06 19.21 -30.77
C TYR A 457 -1.63 18.89 -32.20
N GLU A 458 -0.45 18.31 -32.39
CA GLU A 458 0.07 17.86 -33.69
C GLU A 458 -0.87 16.84 -34.35
N ALA A 459 -1.34 15.84 -33.59
CA ALA A 459 -2.32 14.86 -34.08
C ALA A 459 -3.66 15.50 -34.48
N ARG A 460 -4.11 16.54 -33.75
CA ARG A 460 -5.31 17.30 -34.11
C ARG A 460 -5.12 18.09 -35.40
N GLN A 461 -3.97 18.73 -35.59
CA GLN A 461 -3.64 19.47 -36.81
C GLN A 461 -3.55 18.54 -38.03
N ALA A 462 -2.88 17.40 -37.89
CA ALA A 462 -2.79 16.38 -38.94
C ALA A 462 -4.19 15.87 -39.36
N ARG A 463 -5.11 15.69 -38.41
CA ARG A 463 -6.50 15.31 -38.71
C ARG A 463 -7.28 16.40 -39.46
N LEU A 464 -7.00 17.67 -39.18
CA LEU A 464 -7.63 18.81 -39.85
C LEU A 464 -7.08 19.05 -41.26
N ALA A 465 -5.81 18.71 -41.49
CA ALA A 465 -5.15 18.85 -42.79
C ALA A 465 -5.49 17.72 -43.79
N GLN A 466 -6.06 16.60 -43.34
CA GLN A 466 -6.56 15.57 -44.25
C GLN A 466 -7.80 16.07 -45.01
N PRO A 467 -7.84 15.95 -46.35
CA PRO A 467 -9.00 16.37 -47.11
C PRO A 467 -10.23 15.57 -46.63
N LYS A 468 -11.29 16.29 -46.25
CA LYS A 468 -12.58 15.66 -45.93
C LYS A 468 -13.00 14.85 -47.15
N LYS A 469 -12.94 13.51 -47.07
CA LYS A 469 -13.59 12.66 -48.09
C LYS A 469 -15.05 13.08 -48.15
N ALA A 470 -15.47 13.57 -49.31
CA ALA A 470 -16.85 13.95 -49.56
C ALA A 470 -17.71 12.68 -49.44
N ASN A 471 -18.35 12.50 -48.29
CA ASN A 471 -19.55 11.68 -48.26
C ASN A 471 -20.60 12.44 -49.08
N PRO A 472 -21.17 11.86 -50.14
CA PRO A 472 -22.23 12.52 -50.89
C PRO A 472 -23.39 12.81 -49.94
N MET A 473 -23.72 14.10 -49.81
CA MET A 473 -24.86 14.56 -49.05
C MET A 473 -26.15 14.09 -49.74
N PRO A 474 -27.14 13.51 -49.04
CA PRO A 474 -28.48 13.43 -49.58
C PRO A 474 -29.04 14.85 -49.63
N VAL A 475 -29.31 15.34 -50.83
CA VAL A 475 -29.98 16.61 -51.08
C VAL A 475 -31.35 16.55 -50.43
N LYS A 476 -31.57 17.35 -49.37
CA LYS A 476 -32.91 17.70 -48.91
C LYS A 476 -33.10 19.19 -49.08
N ALA A 477 -34.07 19.51 -49.94
CA ALA A 477 -34.50 20.84 -50.29
C ALA A 477 -34.83 21.69 -49.06
N ALA A 478 -34.46 22.96 -49.15
CA ALA A 478 -34.73 23.99 -48.19
C ALA A 478 -36.25 24.26 -48.06
N THR A 479 -36.75 24.25 -46.82
CA THR A 479 -37.86 25.11 -46.43
C THR A 479 -37.49 25.76 -45.10
N ALA A 480 -37.43 27.09 -45.13
CA ALA A 480 -37.13 27.92 -43.98
C ALA A 480 -38.34 27.99 -43.05
N ARG A 481 -38.13 27.78 -41.75
CA ARG A 481 -39.04 28.25 -40.69
C ARG A 481 -38.25 28.77 -39.49
N PRO A 482 -38.70 29.84 -38.81
CA PRO A 482 -37.89 30.59 -37.85
C PRO A 482 -37.71 29.84 -36.52
N ARG A 483 -36.57 30.08 -35.86
CA ARG A 483 -36.28 29.64 -34.47
C ARG A 483 -37.25 30.29 -33.48
N PRO A 484 -37.91 29.52 -32.59
CA PRO A 484 -38.39 30.04 -31.32
C PRO A 484 -37.39 29.78 -30.20
N ALA A 485 -37.36 30.70 -29.25
CA ALA A 485 -36.55 30.66 -28.04
C ALA A 485 -36.77 29.39 -27.22
N VAL A 486 -35.68 28.81 -26.71
CA VAL A 486 -35.70 27.59 -25.89
C VAL A 486 -36.15 27.94 -24.47
N ALA A 487 -37.42 27.65 -24.17
CA ALA A 487 -37.89 27.44 -22.81
C ALA A 487 -37.36 26.09 -22.29
N ARG A 488 -36.88 26.08 -21.05
CA ARG A 488 -36.31 24.92 -20.34
C ARG A 488 -37.42 23.89 -20.04
N ARG A 489 -37.72 22.99 -20.99
CA ARG A 489 -38.62 21.84 -20.79
C ARG A 489 -37.92 20.74 -20.01
N THR A 490 -38.55 20.29 -18.92
CA THR A 490 -38.25 19.03 -18.24
C THR A 490 -38.34 17.89 -19.25
N GLN A 491 -37.23 17.16 -19.46
CA GLN A 491 -37.18 16.04 -20.42
C GLN A 491 -38.00 14.86 -19.89
N SER A 492 -38.93 14.37 -20.70
CA SER A 492 -39.74 13.19 -20.36
C SER A 492 -38.84 11.94 -20.21
N PRO A 493 -39.25 10.94 -19.42
CA PRO A 493 -38.52 9.69 -19.25
C PRO A 493 -38.15 9.05 -20.59
N ALA A 494 -39.04 9.02 -21.59
CA ALA A 494 -38.75 8.43 -22.90
C ALA A 494 -37.60 9.15 -23.64
N THR A 495 -37.44 10.46 -23.45
CA THR A 495 -36.34 11.23 -24.05
C THR A 495 -34.97 10.82 -23.49
N LYS A 496 -34.90 10.53 -22.17
CA LYS A 496 -33.69 10.02 -21.51
C LYS A 496 -33.35 8.61 -21.98
N PHE A 497 -34.33 7.70 -22.00
CA PHE A 497 -34.12 6.32 -22.47
C PHE A 497 -33.75 6.25 -23.96
N LYS A 498 -34.27 7.15 -24.80
CA LYS A 498 -33.88 7.26 -26.22
C LYS A 498 -32.39 7.59 -26.39
N SER A 499 -31.88 8.51 -25.58
CA SER A 499 -30.45 8.88 -25.61
C SER A 499 -29.55 7.75 -25.10
N ALA A 500 -30.00 6.99 -24.12
CA ALA A 500 -29.31 5.81 -23.59
C ALA A 500 -29.27 4.67 -24.63
N LEU A 501 -30.38 4.41 -25.32
CA LEU A 501 -30.46 3.44 -26.42
C LEU A 501 -29.50 3.80 -27.56
N ALA A 502 -29.51 5.05 -28.02
CA ALA A 502 -28.61 5.51 -29.08
C ALA A 502 -27.13 5.33 -28.70
N LYS A 503 -26.78 5.57 -27.43
CA LYS A 503 -25.42 5.35 -26.92
C LYS A 503 -25.06 3.86 -26.87
N ALA A 504 -25.96 3.00 -26.40
CA ALA A 504 -25.73 1.56 -26.30
C ALA A 504 -25.58 0.91 -27.69
N GLN A 505 -26.43 1.27 -28.66
CA GLN A 505 -26.33 0.80 -30.04
C GLN A 505 -25.03 1.24 -30.72
N ARG A 506 -24.56 2.47 -30.45
CA ARG A 506 -23.28 2.96 -30.99
C ARG A 506 -22.10 2.13 -30.45
N LEU A 507 -22.08 1.86 -29.15
CA LEU A 507 -21.03 1.07 -28.51
C LEU A 507 -21.02 -0.39 -29.00
N ALA A 508 -22.19 -0.98 -29.28
CA ALA A 508 -22.28 -2.31 -29.88
C ALA A 508 -21.68 -2.34 -31.29
N ARG A 509 -21.96 -1.34 -32.13
CA ARG A 509 -21.36 -1.21 -33.47
C ARG A 509 -19.85 -0.97 -33.42
N GLU A 510 -19.37 -0.15 -32.49
CA GLU A 510 -17.93 0.08 -32.26
C GLU A 510 -17.21 -1.22 -31.83
N ALA A 511 -17.83 -2.03 -30.97
CA ALA A 511 -17.29 -3.33 -30.56
C ALA A 511 -17.22 -4.32 -31.73
N GLN A 512 -18.26 -4.39 -32.57
CA GLN A 512 -18.26 -5.23 -33.78
C GLN A 512 -17.18 -4.80 -34.78
N ALA A 513 -17.01 -3.49 -35.00
CA ALA A 513 -15.94 -2.98 -35.86
C ALA A 513 -14.54 -3.31 -35.32
N ALA A 514 -14.36 -3.28 -34.00
CA ALA A 514 -13.10 -3.65 -33.36
C ALA A 514 -12.79 -5.16 -33.51
N LEU A 515 -13.80 -6.03 -33.41
CA LEU A 515 -13.65 -7.47 -33.68
C LEU A 515 -13.27 -7.72 -35.14
N ALA A 516 -13.98 -7.12 -36.10
CA ALA A 516 -13.66 -7.26 -37.52
C ALA A 516 -12.24 -6.75 -37.87
N GLN A 517 -11.77 -5.70 -37.18
CA GLN A 517 -10.40 -5.22 -37.34
C GLN A 517 -9.36 -6.16 -36.70
N ALA A 518 -9.69 -6.80 -35.58
CA ALA A 518 -8.84 -7.80 -34.93
C ALA A 518 -8.70 -9.06 -35.79
N GLU A 519 -9.81 -9.54 -36.40
CA GLU A 519 -9.82 -10.67 -37.33
C GLU A 519 -8.98 -10.37 -38.58
N LYS A 520 -9.13 -9.16 -39.16
CA LYS A 520 -8.32 -8.73 -40.31
C LYS A 520 -6.82 -8.64 -39.99
N LYS A 521 -6.46 -8.39 -38.73
CA LYS A 521 -5.07 -8.34 -38.26
C LYS A 521 -4.50 -9.71 -37.88
N GLN A 522 -5.29 -10.78 -37.98
CA GLN A 522 -4.90 -12.15 -37.61
C GLN A 522 -4.27 -12.21 -36.20
N LEU A 523 -4.90 -11.54 -35.24
CA LEU A 523 -4.51 -11.65 -33.83
C LEU A 523 -4.73 -13.09 -33.32
N ASP A 524 -4.04 -13.45 -32.24
CA ASP A 524 -4.16 -14.77 -31.62
C ASP A 524 -5.59 -15.08 -31.15
N GLU A 525 -5.93 -16.36 -31.05
CA GLU A 525 -7.30 -16.82 -30.77
C GLU A 525 -7.79 -16.39 -29.36
N GLU A 526 -6.88 -16.26 -28.39
CA GLU A 526 -7.22 -15.77 -27.05
C GLU A 526 -7.64 -14.30 -27.09
N THR A 527 -6.91 -13.48 -27.86
CA THR A 527 -7.26 -12.08 -28.13
C THR A 527 -8.57 -11.96 -28.92
N LEU A 528 -8.79 -12.78 -29.95
CA LEU A 528 -10.04 -12.78 -30.72
C LEU A 528 -11.24 -13.16 -29.83
N GLN A 529 -11.09 -14.12 -28.93
CA GLN A 529 -12.13 -14.50 -27.99
C GLN A 529 -12.49 -13.34 -27.05
N MET A 530 -11.51 -12.59 -26.55
CA MET A 530 -11.76 -11.37 -25.75
C MET A 530 -12.59 -10.33 -26.53
N TYR A 531 -12.35 -10.15 -27.84
CA TYR A 531 -13.15 -9.25 -28.67
C TYR A 531 -14.57 -9.79 -28.89
N ARG A 532 -14.76 -11.10 -29.09
CA ARG A 532 -16.09 -11.74 -29.19
C ARG A 532 -16.90 -11.56 -27.91
N ASP A 533 -16.29 -11.78 -26.75
CA ASP A 533 -16.95 -11.60 -25.45
C ASP A 533 -17.38 -10.14 -25.23
N ARG A 534 -16.54 -9.20 -25.64
CA ARG A 534 -16.85 -7.77 -25.58
C ARG A 534 -18.00 -7.39 -26.51
N VAL A 535 -18.09 -7.98 -27.70
CA VAL A 535 -19.21 -7.79 -28.63
C VAL A 535 -20.50 -8.30 -28.00
N ALA A 536 -20.51 -9.53 -27.47
CA ALA A 536 -21.67 -10.11 -26.79
C ALA A 536 -22.15 -9.23 -25.62
N GLN A 537 -21.21 -8.73 -24.80
CA GLN A 537 -21.53 -7.85 -23.68
C GLN A 537 -22.18 -6.52 -24.13
N MET A 538 -21.71 -5.92 -25.22
CA MET A 538 -22.26 -4.65 -25.71
C MET A 538 -23.60 -4.83 -26.43
N GLN A 539 -23.81 -5.96 -27.11
CA GLN A 539 -25.09 -6.32 -27.70
C GLN A 539 -26.16 -6.53 -26.63
N ALA A 540 -25.86 -7.29 -25.58
CA ALA A 540 -26.79 -7.48 -24.46
C ALA A 540 -27.17 -6.15 -23.77
N LYS A 541 -26.24 -5.19 -23.69
CA LYS A 541 -26.53 -3.83 -23.19
C LYS A 541 -27.42 -3.02 -24.13
N ALA A 542 -27.26 -3.17 -25.44
CA ALA A 542 -28.11 -2.51 -26.43
C ALA A 542 -29.53 -3.08 -26.41
N GLU A 543 -29.67 -4.40 -26.31
CA GLU A 543 -30.96 -5.09 -26.17
C GLU A 543 -31.69 -4.67 -24.89
N LYS A 544 -30.98 -4.63 -23.76
CA LYS A 544 -31.55 -4.14 -22.50
C LYS A 544 -32.00 -2.67 -22.61
N ALA A 545 -31.17 -1.80 -23.18
CA ALA A 545 -31.54 -0.39 -23.38
C ALA A 545 -32.73 -0.23 -24.34
N GLN A 546 -32.92 -1.16 -25.27
CA GLN A 546 -34.04 -1.17 -26.20
C GLN A 546 -35.33 -1.61 -25.50
N ALA A 547 -35.26 -2.62 -24.63
CA ALA A 547 -36.36 -3.03 -23.77
C ALA A 547 -36.77 -1.90 -22.80
N ASP A 548 -35.80 -1.24 -22.16
CA ASP A 548 -36.03 -0.12 -21.26
C ASP A 548 -36.69 1.08 -21.98
N TYR A 549 -36.27 1.36 -23.22
CA TYR A 549 -36.88 2.40 -24.04
C TYR A 549 -38.31 2.04 -24.48
N ALA A 550 -38.55 0.80 -24.90
CA ALA A 550 -39.89 0.34 -25.27
C ALA A 550 -40.85 0.37 -24.06
N ALA A 551 -40.39 -0.04 -22.87
CA ALA A 551 -41.16 0.03 -21.63
C ALA A 551 -41.45 1.47 -21.20
N ALA A 552 -40.53 2.41 -21.46
CA ALA A 552 -40.74 3.83 -21.21
C ALA A 552 -41.73 4.47 -22.19
N GLN A 553 -41.73 4.04 -23.47
CA GLN A 553 -42.70 4.50 -24.46
C GLN A 553 -44.12 3.98 -24.20
N ALA A 554 -44.27 2.80 -23.59
CA ALA A 554 -45.59 2.24 -23.25
C ALA A 554 -46.24 2.86 -22.00
N LYS A 555 -45.50 3.69 -21.25
CA LYS A 555 -45.96 4.39 -20.03
C LYS A 555 -46.20 5.89 -20.24
N GLU A 556 -45.89 6.40 -21.43
CA GLU A 556 -46.29 7.72 -21.93
C GLU A 556 -47.53 7.56 -22.82
#